data_AF-A0AAU3AJU7-F1
#
_entry.id   AF-A0AAU3AJU7-F1
#
_cell.length_a   1.000
_cell.length_b   1.000
_cell.length_c   1.000
_cell.angle_alpha   90.00
_cell.angle_beta   90.00
_cell.angle_gamma   90.00
#
_symmetry.space_group_name_H-M   'P 1'
#
loop_
_entity.id
_entity.type
_entity.pdbx_description
1 polymer ?
#
loop_
_entity_poly.entity_id
_entity_poly.type
_entity_poly.pdbx_seq_one_letter_code
_entity_poly.pdbx_strand_id
1 'polypeptide(L)'
;MTRRHVRQLLCATVALGLLGVGGTASASAATISAAASAATTSAAHATPAVAACTLDTAAHGLAGSPVAGSLLSVPRADGRVDEFQLFYDSTATGGLPFVWHRGQSTPGGAYGPWTRVSAATVGPKAPYVTAAENTQGRIELLFATYGQFCHVVEVDRHGWTAPEPFGLAPGPYMGGVVLFKERDGSLDAFASTTAAGRSMEVRTQRSPSPEWGPAQSMGKVPDLNVGLSRPSTVTELPDGRLHVTVREWNRDRYWQNTQLAAHGTWGAWELCGNAQCT
;
A
#
# COMPACT_ATOMS: atom_id res chain seq x y z
N MET A 1 10.84 -18.76 -62.73
CA MET A 1 11.40 -20.13 -62.90
C MET A 1 11.16 -20.91 -61.62
N THR A 2 10.60 -22.13 -61.75
CA THR A 2 10.49 -23.24 -60.75
C THR A 2 9.84 -22.93 -59.39
N ARG A 3 8.55 -23.28 -59.19
CA ARG A 3 8.00 -24.60 -58.69
C ARG A 3 8.30 -24.82 -57.19
N ARG A 4 7.40 -25.30 -56.31
CA ARG A 4 5.99 -25.75 -56.31
C ARG A 4 5.61 -25.90 -54.81
N HIS A 5 4.59 -25.22 -54.30
CA HIS A 5 3.30 -25.73 -53.81
C HIS A 5 3.15 -27.24 -53.53
N VAL A 6 2.38 -27.55 -52.46
CA VAL A 6 1.08 -28.30 -52.43
C VAL A 6 0.95 -29.07 -51.09
N ARG A 7 0.12 -28.61 -50.14
CA ARG A 7 -1.27 -29.02 -49.74
C ARG A 7 -1.31 -30.10 -48.64
N GLN A 8 -1.93 -29.79 -47.49
CA GLN A 8 -3.30 -30.12 -47.03
C GLN A 8 -3.58 -31.62 -46.84
N LEU A 9 -4.14 -32.04 -45.68
CA LEU A 9 -5.58 -32.32 -45.47
C LEU A 9 -5.86 -33.03 -44.11
N LEU A 10 -6.95 -32.59 -43.47
CA LEU A 10 -8.03 -33.29 -42.72
C LEU A 10 -7.71 -34.38 -41.66
N CYS A 11 -8.17 -34.28 -40.40
CA CYS A 11 -9.55 -34.41 -39.83
C CYS A 11 -9.99 -35.87 -39.59
N ALA A 12 -10.28 -36.25 -38.33
CA ALA A 12 -11.34 -37.22 -37.96
C ALA A 12 -11.47 -37.37 -36.43
N THR A 13 -12.72 -37.32 -35.97
CA THR A 13 -13.21 -37.62 -34.61
C THR A 13 -13.99 -38.95 -34.68
N VAL A 14 -13.83 -39.89 -33.73
CA VAL A 14 -14.84 -40.94 -33.44
C VAL A 14 -14.79 -41.31 -31.94
N ALA A 15 -15.97 -41.59 -31.39
CA ALA A 15 -16.29 -41.84 -30.00
C ALA A 15 -16.74 -43.31 -29.72
N LEU A 16 -16.92 -43.60 -28.44
CA LEU A 16 -17.83 -44.58 -27.80
C LEU A 16 -17.50 -46.08 -27.76
N GLY A 17 -17.75 -46.69 -26.59
CA GLY A 17 -18.03 -48.14 -26.45
C GLY A 17 -17.84 -48.68 -25.02
N LEU A 18 -18.94 -49.11 -24.38
CA LEU A 18 -19.08 -49.60 -23.00
C LEU A 18 -19.44 -51.11 -22.97
N LEU A 19 -19.27 -51.79 -21.81
CA LEU A 19 -19.79 -53.12 -21.37
C LEU A 19 -19.05 -54.36 -21.94
N GLY A 20 -18.82 -55.50 -21.25
CA GLY A 20 -19.11 -56.00 -19.90
C GLY A 20 -18.70 -57.51 -19.77
N VAL A 21 -18.28 -57.90 -18.56
CA VAL A 21 -18.31 -59.21 -17.84
C VAL A 21 -18.02 -60.58 -18.55
N GLY A 22 -17.03 -61.31 -18.01
CA GLY A 22 -17.13 -62.77 -17.73
C GLY A 22 -16.01 -63.68 -18.26
N GLY A 23 -15.32 -64.42 -17.37
CA GLY A 23 -14.60 -65.67 -17.71
C GLY A 23 -13.15 -65.79 -17.23
N THR A 24 -12.91 -66.75 -16.34
CA THR A 24 -11.63 -67.14 -15.70
C THR A 24 -10.69 -67.95 -16.61
N ALA A 25 -9.38 -67.64 -16.62
CA ALA A 25 -8.26 -68.62 -16.53
C ALA A 25 -6.87 -68.00 -16.80
N SER A 26 -5.93 -68.36 -15.92
CA SER A 26 -4.46 -68.52 -16.07
C SER A 26 -3.59 -67.56 -16.88
N ALA A 27 -2.64 -66.98 -16.12
CA ALA A 27 -1.21 -66.79 -16.42
C ALA A 27 -0.82 -66.04 -17.70
N SER A 28 -0.39 -64.80 -17.53
CA SER A 28 0.77 -64.22 -18.24
C SER A 28 1.31 -63.03 -17.47
N ALA A 29 2.59 -63.10 -17.13
CA ALA A 29 3.33 -62.00 -16.52
C ALA A 29 3.44 -60.85 -17.53
N ALA A 30 2.78 -59.74 -17.22
CA ALA A 30 2.99 -58.47 -17.91
C ALA A 30 3.45 -57.45 -16.86
N THR A 31 4.71 -57.05 -16.99
CA THR A 31 5.33 -55.95 -16.27
C THR A 31 4.58 -54.65 -16.59
N ILE A 32 3.68 -54.23 -15.70
CA ILE A 32 3.07 -52.90 -15.77
C ILE A 32 4.15 -51.90 -15.36
N SER A 33 4.70 -51.18 -16.35
CA SER A 33 5.46 -49.96 -16.10
C SER A 33 4.50 -48.92 -15.52
N ALA A 34 4.56 -48.71 -14.21
CA ALA A 34 3.87 -47.61 -13.56
C ALA A 34 4.51 -46.30 -14.04
N ALA A 35 3.84 -45.60 -14.95
CA ALA A 35 4.15 -44.21 -15.24
C ALA A 35 3.84 -43.39 -13.98
N ALA A 36 4.86 -43.07 -13.19
CA ALA A 36 4.76 -42.12 -12.11
C ALA A 36 4.46 -40.73 -12.71
N SER A 37 3.18 -40.34 -12.70
CA SER A 37 2.80 -38.95 -12.92
C SER A 37 3.37 -38.13 -11.76
N ALA A 38 4.50 -37.47 -11.99
CA ALA A 38 5.04 -36.49 -11.07
C ALA A 38 4.04 -35.33 -10.97
N ALA A 39 3.21 -35.35 -9.93
CA ALA A 39 2.45 -34.19 -9.51
C ALA A 39 3.46 -33.10 -9.14
N THR A 40 3.61 -32.13 -10.03
CA THR A 40 4.29 -30.87 -9.72
C THR A 40 3.41 -30.15 -8.71
N THR A 41 3.71 -30.35 -7.43
CA THR A 41 3.23 -29.47 -6.37
C THR A 41 3.70 -28.06 -6.73
N SER A 42 2.76 -27.22 -7.18
CA SER A 42 3.01 -25.78 -7.25
C SER A 42 3.38 -25.32 -5.85
N ALA A 43 4.65 -24.99 -5.66
CA ALA A 43 5.11 -24.32 -4.47
C ALA A 43 4.36 -22.99 -4.38
N ALA A 44 3.35 -22.95 -3.52
CA ALA A 44 2.69 -21.71 -3.12
C ALA A 44 3.80 -20.73 -2.75
N HIS A 45 3.94 -19.66 -3.53
CA HIS A 45 4.89 -18.61 -3.22
C HIS A 45 4.43 -18.00 -1.90
N ALA A 46 5.15 -18.33 -0.82
CA ALA A 46 4.95 -17.71 0.48
C ALA A 46 5.08 -16.20 0.28
N THR A 47 3.98 -15.49 0.50
CA THR A 47 4.03 -14.03 0.54
C THR A 47 4.99 -13.65 1.67
N PRO A 48 6.02 -12.82 1.43
CA PRO A 48 6.92 -12.43 2.49
C PRO A 48 6.11 -11.80 3.63
N ALA A 49 6.39 -12.21 4.87
CA ALA A 49 5.73 -11.66 6.04
C ALA A 49 5.98 -10.15 6.09
N VAL A 50 4.91 -9.37 6.23
CA VAL A 50 5.03 -7.93 6.44
C VAL A 50 5.69 -7.73 7.80
N ALA A 51 6.79 -6.97 7.86
CA ALA A 51 7.53 -6.81 9.09
C ALA A 51 6.67 -6.04 10.12
N ALA A 52 6.75 -6.45 11.39
CA ALA A 52 6.00 -5.80 12.45
C ALA A 52 6.46 -4.34 12.66
N CYS A 53 5.59 -3.54 13.26
CA CYS A 53 5.94 -2.20 13.74
C CYS A 53 6.97 -2.27 14.87
N THR A 54 8.02 -1.46 14.78
CA THR A 54 9.03 -1.37 15.84
C THR A 54 8.46 -0.62 17.03
N LEU A 55 8.47 -1.27 18.20
CA LEU A 55 8.03 -0.70 19.47
C LEU A 55 9.23 -0.44 20.39
N ASP A 56 9.15 0.61 21.19
CA ASP A 56 9.99 0.85 22.36
C ASP A 56 9.10 0.95 23.60
N THR A 57 8.89 -0.20 24.23
CA THR A 57 8.04 -0.32 25.42
C THR A 57 8.74 0.15 26.70
N ALA A 58 10.05 0.40 26.65
CA ALA A 58 10.81 0.93 27.78
C ALA A 58 10.64 2.46 27.89
N ALA A 59 10.30 3.15 26.80
CA ALA A 59 10.05 4.59 26.81
C ALA A 59 8.84 4.94 27.69
N HIS A 60 9.06 5.80 28.68
CA HIS A 60 8.05 6.20 29.68
C HIS A 60 6.90 7.04 29.09
N GLY A 61 7.05 7.58 27.89
CA GLY A 61 6.05 8.44 27.26
C GLY A 61 6.12 9.85 27.79
N LEU A 62 7.29 10.48 27.66
CA LEU A 62 7.50 11.90 27.97
C LEU A 62 7.69 12.68 26.67
N ALA A 63 6.83 13.66 26.41
CA ALA A 63 6.97 14.54 25.25
C ALA A 63 8.15 15.50 25.49
N GLY A 64 9.32 15.13 24.98
CA GLY A 64 10.53 15.94 25.05
C GLY A 64 10.59 16.99 23.94
N SER A 65 11.67 16.97 23.17
CA SER A 65 11.86 17.92 22.06
C SER A 65 11.04 17.53 20.83
N PRO A 66 10.33 18.48 20.19
CA PRO A 66 9.60 18.20 18.95
C PRO A 66 10.57 18.01 17.78
N VAL A 67 10.24 17.09 16.86
CA VAL A 67 10.90 16.99 15.56
C VAL A 67 10.41 18.15 14.69
N ALA A 68 11.34 19.01 14.26
CA ALA A 68 11.05 20.17 13.44
C ALA A 68 10.29 19.80 12.16
N GLY A 69 9.24 20.56 11.84
CA GLY A 69 8.45 20.39 10.62
C GLY A 69 7.54 19.17 10.59
N SER A 70 7.34 18.46 11.72
CA SER A 70 6.45 17.30 11.78
C SER A 70 5.06 17.57 12.38
N LEU A 71 4.74 18.83 12.70
CA LEU A 71 3.39 19.21 13.11
C LEU A 71 2.43 18.98 11.95
N LEU A 72 1.38 18.21 12.21
CA LEU A 72 0.31 17.89 11.28
C LEU A 72 -1.02 18.30 11.90
N SER A 73 -1.79 19.12 11.20
CA SER A 73 -3.16 19.48 11.57
C SER A 73 -4.14 18.70 10.70
N VAL A 74 -5.12 18.06 11.34
CA VAL A 74 -6.16 17.27 10.69
C VAL A 74 -7.52 17.90 10.99
N PRO A 75 -8.19 18.51 10.00
CA PRO A 75 -9.53 19.03 10.20
C PRO A 75 -10.52 17.88 10.38
N ARG A 76 -11.49 18.10 11.26
CA ARG A 76 -12.62 17.21 11.53
C ARG A 76 -13.88 17.72 10.85
N ALA A 77 -14.78 16.82 10.50
CA ALA A 77 -16.07 17.12 9.92
C ALA A 77 -16.95 18.01 10.83
N ASP A 78 -16.74 17.93 12.15
CA ASP A 78 -17.45 18.76 13.12
C ASP A 78 -16.84 20.17 13.33
N GLY A 79 -15.80 20.51 12.58
CA GLY A 79 -15.12 21.81 12.64
C GLY A 79 -14.02 21.91 13.68
N ARG A 80 -13.72 20.84 14.42
CA ARG A 80 -12.52 20.74 15.25
C ARG A 80 -11.28 20.48 14.41
N VAL A 81 -10.12 20.63 15.04
CA VAL A 81 -8.82 20.22 14.50
C VAL A 81 -8.13 19.32 15.51
N ASP A 82 -7.62 18.19 15.02
CA ASP A 82 -6.67 17.36 15.74
C ASP A 82 -5.26 17.68 15.27
N GLU A 83 -4.30 17.66 16.19
CA GLU A 83 -2.89 17.87 15.88
C GLU A 83 -2.08 16.65 16.24
N PHE A 84 -1.13 16.33 15.36
CA PHE A 84 -0.13 15.30 15.54
C PHE A 84 1.25 15.91 15.45
N GLN A 85 2.16 15.44 16.28
CA GLN A 85 3.54 15.93 16.31
C GLN A 85 4.46 14.79 16.72
N LEU A 86 5.63 14.72 16.11
CA LEU A 86 6.65 13.80 16.56
C LEU A 86 7.45 14.46 17.68
N PHE A 87 7.64 13.75 18.78
CA PHE A 87 8.51 14.16 19.89
C PHE A 87 9.52 13.07 20.21
N TYR A 88 10.74 13.49 20.52
CA TYR A 88 11.72 12.62 21.16
C TYR A 88 11.33 12.37 22.61
N ASP A 89 11.52 11.14 23.07
CA ASP A 89 11.45 10.77 24.48
C ASP A 89 12.88 10.45 24.95
N SER A 90 13.38 11.20 25.94
CA SER A 90 14.73 11.01 26.48
C SER A 90 14.94 9.67 27.16
N THR A 91 13.86 8.94 27.46
CA THR A 91 13.89 7.59 28.05
C THR A 91 13.89 6.48 27.00
N ALA A 92 13.73 6.82 25.72
CA ALA A 92 13.72 5.83 24.64
C ALA A 92 15.11 5.22 24.41
N THR A 93 15.14 3.90 24.28
CA THR A 93 16.37 3.11 24.10
C THR A 93 17.02 3.39 22.75
N GLY A 94 16.21 3.68 21.72
CA GLY A 94 16.68 3.93 20.35
C GLY A 94 16.87 5.40 19.98
N GLY A 95 16.53 6.35 20.87
CA GLY A 95 16.55 7.78 20.56
C GLY A 95 15.65 8.19 19.39
N LEU A 96 14.65 7.38 19.05
CA LEU A 96 13.69 7.67 17.99
C LEU A 96 12.45 8.38 18.54
N PRO A 97 11.82 9.26 17.74
CA PRO A 97 10.62 9.94 18.15
C PRO A 97 9.39 9.03 18.09
N PHE A 98 8.33 9.46 18.79
CA PHE A 98 7.01 8.82 18.82
C PHE A 98 5.97 9.80 18.27
N VAL A 99 4.83 9.26 17.81
CA VAL A 99 3.67 10.10 17.46
C VAL A 99 2.92 10.52 18.73
N TRP A 100 2.66 11.81 18.84
CA TRP A 100 1.81 12.40 19.88
C TRP A 100 0.62 13.07 19.23
N HIS A 101 -0.50 13.08 19.96
CA HIS A 101 -1.77 13.65 19.54
C HIS A 101 -2.30 14.63 20.60
N ARG A 102 -2.99 15.67 20.13
CA ARG A 102 -3.92 16.48 20.93
C ARG A 102 -5.06 16.93 20.04
N GLY A 103 -6.23 17.17 20.62
CA GLY A 103 -7.41 17.65 19.88
C GLY A 103 -8.04 18.87 20.52
N GLN A 104 -8.73 19.67 19.70
CA GLN A 104 -9.60 20.71 20.23
C GLN A 104 -10.79 20.10 20.99
N SER A 105 -11.17 20.75 22.10
CA SER A 105 -12.35 20.33 22.87
C SER A 105 -13.67 20.67 22.16
N THR A 106 -13.71 21.82 21.49
CA THR A 106 -14.81 22.35 20.66
C THR A 106 -14.23 23.02 19.39
N PRO A 107 -15.02 23.22 18.32
CA PRO A 107 -14.53 23.93 17.12
C PRO A 107 -13.92 25.29 17.47
N GLY A 108 -12.67 25.53 17.04
CA GLY A 108 -11.93 26.77 17.34
C GLY A 108 -11.52 26.95 18.81
N GLY A 109 -11.78 25.95 19.66
CA GLY A 109 -11.51 25.98 21.10
C GLY A 109 -10.06 25.64 21.45
N ALA A 110 -9.81 25.56 22.77
CA ALA A 110 -8.52 25.16 23.29
C ALA A 110 -8.22 23.68 23.00
N TYR A 111 -6.94 23.40 22.75
CA TYR A 111 -6.41 22.04 22.65
C TYR A 111 -6.21 21.42 24.03
N GLY A 112 -6.44 20.10 24.11
CA GLY A 112 -6.04 19.30 25.26
C GLY A 112 -4.52 19.14 25.39
N PRO A 113 -4.06 18.42 26.44
CA PRO A 113 -2.66 18.05 26.57
C PRO A 113 -2.23 17.09 25.45
N TRP A 114 -0.94 17.04 25.17
CA TRP A 114 -0.35 16.03 24.30
C TRP A 114 -0.39 14.65 24.96
N THR A 115 -0.85 13.64 24.22
CA THR A 115 -0.84 12.24 24.63
C THR A 115 -0.13 11.39 23.58
N ARG A 116 0.68 10.42 24.03
CA ARG A 116 1.40 9.52 23.13
C ARG A 116 0.40 8.54 22.49
N VAL A 117 0.42 8.45 21.16
CA VAL A 117 -0.49 7.58 20.39
C VAL A 117 -0.16 6.10 20.63
N SER A 118 1.12 5.74 20.60
CA SER A 118 1.57 4.36 20.85
C SER A 118 3.04 4.30 21.25
N ALA A 119 3.51 3.10 21.61
CA ALA A 119 4.93 2.82 21.83
C ALA A 119 5.72 2.61 20.52
N ALA A 120 5.11 2.78 19.34
CA ALA A 120 5.83 2.61 18.08
C ALA A 120 6.73 3.81 17.78
N THR A 121 7.96 3.52 17.37
CA THR A 121 8.96 4.54 17.01
C THR A 121 8.87 4.92 15.54
N VAL A 122 9.11 6.20 15.23
CA VAL A 122 9.07 6.77 13.87
C VAL A 122 10.49 7.00 13.35
N GLY A 123 10.75 6.67 12.08
CA GLY A 123 12.09 6.77 11.47
C GLY A 123 12.83 5.43 11.46
N PRO A 124 14.18 5.39 11.48
CA PRO A 124 15.16 6.49 11.64
C PRO A 124 15.39 7.35 10.39
N LYS A 125 15.09 6.83 9.19
CA LYS A 125 15.52 7.49 7.93
C LYS A 125 14.63 8.64 7.52
N ALA A 126 13.35 8.58 7.85
CA ALA A 126 12.43 9.64 7.53
C ALA A 126 11.31 9.74 8.58
N PRO A 127 11.22 10.86 9.32
CA PRO A 127 10.22 11.03 10.37
C PRO A 127 8.89 11.51 9.78
N TYR A 128 8.24 10.67 8.96
CA TYR A 128 6.96 11.00 8.33
C TYR A 128 5.78 10.54 9.16
N VAL A 129 4.77 11.41 9.23
CA VAL A 129 3.45 11.14 9.78
C VAL A 129 2.40 11.78 8.87
N THR A 130 1.28 11.09 8.66
CA THR A 130 0.10 11.60 7.96
C THR A 130 -1.14 11.02 8.59
N ALA A 131 -2.25 11.74 8.50
CA ALA A 131 -3.51 11.33 9.09
C ALA A 131 -4.68 11.98 8.37
N ALA A 132 -5.83 11.30 8.39
CA ALA A 132 -7.09 11.81 7.87
C ALA A 132 -8.26 11.22 8.65
N GLU A 133 -9.35 11.97 8.76
CA GLU A 133 -10.60 11.44 9.29
C GLU A 133 -11.33 10.61 8.22
N ASN A 134 -11.64 9.36 8.54
CA ASN A 134 -12.43 8.48 7.69
C ASN A 134 -13.94 8.80 7.76
N THR A 135 -14.75 8.07 7.00
CA THR A 135 -16.21 8.26 6.97
C THR A 135 -16.93 7.87 8.25
N GLN A 136 -16.26 7.17 9.18
CA GLN A 136 -16.77 6.83 10.50
C GLN A 136 -16.43 7.88 11.56
N GLY A 137 -15.77 8.99 11.18
CA GLY A 137 -15.34 10.02 12.11
C GLY A 137 -14.14 9.62 12.96
N ARG A 138 -13.40 8.57 12.57
CA ARG A 138 -12.17 8.14 13.24
C ARG A 138 -10.95 8.63 12.46
N ILE A 139 -9.89 9.00 13.16
CA ILE A 139 -8.61 9.28 12.50
C ILE A 139 -7.92 7.98 12.10
N GLU A 140 -7.60 7.87 10.81
CA GLU A 140 -6.59 6.96 10.27
C GLU A 140 -5.23 7.66 10.36
N LEU A 141 -4.27 7.06 11.03
CA LEU A 141 -2.93 7.63 11.23
C LEU A 141 -1.88 6.65 10.71
N LEU A 142 -1.03 7.15 9.81
CA LEU A 142 0.10 6.42 9.26
C LEU A 142 1.40 7.12 9.57
N PHE A 143 2.42 6.34 9.90
CA PHE A 143 3.75 6.87 10.18
C PHE A 143 4.84 5.90 9.74
N ALA A 144 5.98 6.47 9.33
CA ALA A 144 7.09 5.71 8.81
C ALA A 144 7.82 4.96 9.94
N THR A 145 8.00 3.66 9.76
CA THR A 145 8.99 2.87 10.49
C THR A 145 10.00 2.31 9.49
N TYR A 146 10.96 1.50 9.96
CA TYR A 146 12.05 1.01 9.11
C TYR A 146 11.53 0.18 7.91
N GLY A 147 11.51 0.80 6.71
CA GLY A 147 11.17 0.13 5.44
C GLY A 147 9.67 -0.07 5.17
N GLN A 148 8.78 0.50 5.98
CA GLN A 148 7.33 0.30 5.89
C GLN A 148 6.57 1.39 6.66
N PHE A 149 5.24 1.43 6.50
CA PHE A 149 4.37 2.26 7.33
C PHE A 149 3.63 1.44 8.36
N CYS A 150 3.52 2.02 9.56
CA CYS A 150 2.60 1.57 10.59
C CYS A 150 1.29 2.33 10.47
N HIS A 151 0.22 1.68 10.91
CA HIS A 151 -1.14 2.16 10.90
C HIS A 151 -1.73 2.02 12.30
N VAL A 152 -2.43 3.06 12.75
CA VAL A 152 -3.25 3.05 13.96
C VAL A 152 -4.53 3.83 13.67
N VAL A 153 -5.61 3.41 14.32
CA VAL A 153 -6.93 4.01 14.16
C VAL A 153 -7.38 4.55 15.50
N GLU A 154 -7.99 5.72 15.48
CA GLU A 154 -8.65 6.27 16.66
C GLU A 154 -9.80 5.35 17.09
N VAL A 155 -9.80 4.98 18.37
CA VAL A 155 -10.87 4.23 19.01
C VAL A 155 -11.88 5.19 19.63
N ASP A 156 -11.36 6.16 20.37
CA ASP A 156 -12.04 7.31 20.96
C ASP A 156 -11.02 8.46 21.08
N ARG A 157 -11.41 9.63 21.63
CA ARG A 157 -10.55 10.82 21.67
C ARG A 157 -9.18 10.63 22.35
N HIS A 158 -9.01 9.58 23.15
CA HIS A 158 -7.78 9.30 23.89
C HIS A 158 -7.24 7.88 23.63
N GLY A 159 -8.01 7.03 22.95
CA GLY A 159 -7.69 5.64 22.66
C GLY A 159 -7.29 5.42 21.20
N TRP A 160 -6.26 4.62 21.00
CA TRP A 160 -5.75 4.21 19.68
C TRP A 160 -5.66 2.69 19.60
N THR A 161 -5.83 2.12 18.40
CA THR A 161 -5.54 0.71 18.18
C THR A 161 -4.04 0.41 18.33
N ALA A 162 -3.70 -0.87 18.49
CA ALA A 162 -2.30 -1.30 18.45
C ALA A 162 -1.71 -1.02 17.05
N PRO A 163 -0.44 -0.57 16.95
CA PRO A 163 0.22 -0.35 15.67
C PRO A 163 0.33 -1.63 14.85
N GLU A 164 -0.18 -1.58 13.63
CA GLU A 164 -0.10 -2.68 12.67
C GLU A 164 0.63 -2.27 11.39
N PRO A 165 1.28 -3.19 10.67
CA PRO A 165 1.88 -2.88 9.38
C PRO A 165 0.81 -2.55 8.34
N PHE A 166 0.95 -1.42 7.64
CA PHE A 166 -0.04 -0.98 6.66
C PHE A 166 0.08 -1.70 5.30
N GLY A 167 1.22 -2.34 5.04
CA GLY A 167 1.47 -3.06 3.78
C GLY A 167 1.85 -2.17 2.60
N LEU A 168 2.25 -0.92 2.84
CA LEU A 168 3.00 -0.09 1.89
C LEU A 168 4.46 0.03 2.35
N ALA A 169 5.40 -0.20 1.44
CA ALA A 169 6.83 -0.34 1.74
C ALA A 169 7.70 0.41 0.72
N PRO A 170 7.85 1.74 0.87
CA PRO A 170 8.70 2.52 -0.03
C PRO A 170 10.16 2.17 0.15
N GLY A 171 10.92 2.31 -0.94
CA GLY A 171 12.37 2.21 -0.87
C GLY A 171 12.95 3.26 0.09
N PRO A 172 14.12 3.00 0.70
CA PRO A 172 14.79 3.99 1.53
C PRO A 172 14.92 5.33 0.80
N TYR A 173 14.61 6.43 1.49
CA TYR A 173 14.68 7.81 0.97
C TYR A 173 13.70 8.17 -0.16
N MET A 174 12.82 7.26 -0.59
CA MET A 174 11.82 7.49 -1.64
C MET A 174 10.56 8.22 -1.15
N GLY A 175 10.65 9.00 -0.06
CA GLY A 175 9.56 9.78 0.51
C GLY A 175 8.67 9.04 1.51
N GLY A 176 7.55 9.69 1.87
CA GLY A 176 6.55 9.19 2.82
C GLY A 176 5.31 8.60 2.13
N VAL A 177 4.26 8.39 2.91
CA VAL A 177 2.91 8.06 2.43
C VAL A 177 2.08 9.33 2.36
N VAL A 178 1.22 9.43 1.35
CA VAL A 178 0.24 10.51 1.21
C VAL A 178 -1.15 9.91 1.37
N LEU A 179 -1.92 10.45 2.32
CA LEU A 179 -3.36 10.22 2.40
C LEU A 179 -4.09 11.29 1.59
N PHE A 180 -5.04 10.85 0.78
CA PHE A 180 -5.98 11.70 0.05
C PHE A 180 -7.41 11.30 0.41
N LYS A 181 -8.25 12.28 0.74
CA LYS A 181 -9.67 12.06 0.98
C LYS A 181 -10.45 12.45 -0.26
N GLU A 182 -11.10 11.47 -0.88
CA GLU A 182 -11.99 11.67 -2.01
C GLU A 182 -13.29 12.36 -1.56
N ARG A 183 -14.02 12.97 -2.51
CA ARG A 183 -15.28 13.69 -2.24
C ARG A 183 -16.38 12.78 -1.71
N ASP A 184 -16.37 11.50 -2.03
CA ASP A 184 -17.31 10.49 -1.51
C ASP A 184 -16.96 10.04 -0.07
N GLY A 185 -15.84 10.53 0.47
CA GLY A 185 -15.31 10.22 1.79
C GLY A 185 -14.34 9.02 1.82
N SER A 186 -14.14 8.31 0.70
CA SER A 186 -13.12 7.27 0.59
C SER A 186 -11.73 7.87 0.85
N LEU A 187 -10.81 7.05 1.38
CA LEU A 187 -9.42 7.44 1.60
C LEU A 187 -8.50 6.62 0.72
N ASP A 188 -7.53 7.27 0.08
CA ASP A 188 -6.44 6.64 -0.65
C ASP A 188 -5.10 6.92 0.01
N ALA A 189 -4.31 5.87 0.20
CA ALA A 189 -2.96 5.94 0.73
C ALA A 189 -1.95 5.56 -0.37
N PHE A 190 -1.11 6.51 -0.75
CA PHE A 190 -0.13 6.38 -1.83
C PHE A 190 1.29 6.31 -1.30
N ALA A 191 2.08 5.35 -1.78
CA ALA A 191 3.51 5.31 -1.50
C ALA A 191 4.28 4.74 -2.69
N SER A 192 5.51 5.23 -2.88
CA SER A 192 6.45 4.63 -3.83
C SER A 192 6.74 3.18 -3.45
N THR A 193 7.22 2.38 -4.40
CA THR A 193 7.63 0.99 -4.15
C THR A 193 8.84 0.63 -5.01
N THR A 194 9.67 -0.27 -4.49
CA THR A 194 10.78 -0.88 -5.24
C THR A 194 10.44 -2.26 -5.78
N ALA A 195 9.20 -2.72 -5.61
CA ALA A 195 8.76 -4.01 -6.11
C ALA A 195 8.89 -4.11 -7.64
N ALA A 196 9.26 -5.30 -8.12
CA ALA A 196 9.40 -5.56 -9.55
C ALA A 196 8.09 -5.27 -10.29
N GLY A 197 8.20 -4.60 -11.45
CA GLY A 197 7.05 -4.22 -12.29
C GLY A 197 6.17 -3.10 -11.73
N ARG A 198 6.58 -2.43 -10.65
CA ARG A 198 5.82 -1.35 -9.99
C ARG A 198 6.74 -0.17 -9.66
N SER A 199 6.17 1.03 -9.63
CA SER A 199 6.86 2.24 -9.16
C SER A 199 6.13 2.94 -8.01
N MET A 200 4.83 2.75 -7.90
CA MET A 200 4.00 3.26 -6.81
C MET A 200 2.82 2.31 -6.58
N GLU A 201 2.33 2.30 -5.34
CA GLU A 201 1.16 1.53 -4.92
C GLU A 201 0.18 2.45 -4.20
N VAL A 202 -1.10 2.11 -4.33
CA VAL A 202 -2.21 2.71 -3.60
C VAL A 202 -2.95 1.65 -2.81
N ARG A 203 -3.38 1.98 -1.60
CA ARG A 203 -4.43 1.26 -0.89
C ARG A 203 -5.63 2.18 -0.76
N THR A 204 -6.84 1.64 -0.88
CA THR A 204 -8.06 2.43 -0.77
C THR A 204 -8.96 1.88 0.33
N GLN A 205 -9.42 2.77 1.21
CA GLN A 205 -10.53 2.53 2.13
C GLN A 205 -11.79 3.10 1.49
N ARG A 206 -12.68 2.21 1.05
CA ARG A 206 -13.89 2.58 0.32
C ARG A 206 -15.00 2.97 1.27
N SER A 207 -15.54 4.18 1.11
CA SER A 207 -16.75 4.59 1.80
C SER A 207 -17.92 3.62 1.50
N PRO A 208 -18.72 3.20 2.50
CA PRO A 208 -18.65 3.55 3.94
C PRO A 208 -17.84 2.55 4.79
N SER A 209 -17.12 1.62 4.18
CA SER A 209 -16.32 0.61 4.89
C SER A 209 -15.12 1.24 5.59
N PRO A 210 -14.81 0.83 6.84
CA PRO A 210 -13.56 1.19 7.50
C PRO A 210 -12.38 0.33 7.03
N GLU A 211 -12.60 -0.65 6.17
CA GLU A 211 -11.56 -1.59 5.79
C GLU A 211 -10.72 -1.06 4.62
N TRP A 212 -9.41 -1.14 4.77
CA TRP A 212 -8.45 -0.88 3.69
C TRP A 212 -8.37 -2.08 2.75
N GLY A 213 -8.59 -1.85 1.46
CA GLY A 213 -8.33 -2.82 0.41
C GLY A 213 -6.84 -3.19 0.27
N PRO A 214 -6.52 -4.21 -0.53
CA PRO A 214 -5.13 -4.61 -0.78
C PRO A 214 -4.34 -3.52 -1.51
N ALA A 215 -3.01 -3.58 -1.45
CA ALA A 215 -2.15 -2.70 -2.24
C ALA A 215 -2.33 -2.97 -3.74
N GLN A 216 -2.59 -1.92 -4.50
CA GLN A 216 -2.80 -1.94 -5.94
C GLN A 216 -1.65 -1.23 -6.65
N SER A 217 -1.16 -1.85 -7.72
CA SER A 217 -0.12 -1.27 -8.57
C SER A 217 -0.65 -0.06 -9.34
N MET A 218 0.14 1.01 -9.36
CA MET A 218 -0.05 2.13 -10.29
C MET A 218 0.79 1.98 -11.56
N GLY A 219 1.29 0.77 -11.85
CA GLY A 219 2.18 0.50 -12.98
C GLY A 219 3.65 0.84 -12.73
N LYS A 220 4.47 0.63 -13.76
CA LYS A 220 5.91 0.91 -13.76
C LYS A 220 6.21 2.15 -14.59
N VAL A 221 7.08 3.01 -14.07
CA VAL A 221 7.67 4.09 -14.88
C VAL A 221 8.48 3.47 -16.02
N PRO A 222 8.28 3.88 -17.29
CA PRO A 222 8.93 3.25 -18.44
C PRO A 222 10.45 3.39 -18.44
N ASP A 223 10.95 4.49 -17.88
CA ASP A 223 12.38 4.76 -17.80
C ASP A 223 13.10 3.84 -16.80
N LEU A 224 14.26 3.34 -17.21
CA LEU A 224 15.14 2.55 -16.36
C LEU A 224 15.69 3.37 -15.20
N ASN A 225 15.88 2.71 -14.05
CA ASN A 225 16.51 3.27 -12.85
C ASN A 225 15.79 4.50 -12.26
N VAL A 226 14.48 4.63 -12.50
CA VAL A 226 13.65 5.65 -11.87
C VAL A 226 13.03 5.12 -10.58
N GLY A 227 13.25 5.86 -9.49
CA GLY A 227 12.46 5.73 -8.28
C GLY A 227 11.55 6.95 -8.13
N LEU A 228 10.33 6.73 -7.69
CA LEU A 228 9.42 7.83 -7.41
C LEU A 228 9.55 8.25 -5.95
N SER A 229 9.43 9.54 -5.65
CA SER A 229 9.18 10.00 -4.29
C SER A 229 7.74 9.70 -3.87
N ARG A 230 7.32 10.18 -2.70
CA ARG A 230 5.88 10.35 -2.41
C ARG A 230 5.22 11.25 -3.46
N PRO A 231 3.90 11.13 -3.69
CA PRO A 231 3.17 12.09 -4.52
C PRO A 231 3.46 13.54 -4.13
N SER A 232 3.62 14.38 -5.15
CA SER A 232 3.70 15.83 -5.02
C SER A 232 2.30 16.45 -4.99
N THR A 233 1.40 15.94 -5.84
CA THR A 233 -0.02 16.26 -5.79
C THR A 233 -0.88 15.02 -6.01
N VAL A 234 -2.07 15.02 -5.43
CA VAL A 234 -3.16 14.11 -5.75
C VAL A 234 -4.40 14.98 -5.93
N THR A 235 -5.08 14.83 -7.07
CA THR A 235 -6.25 15.64 -7.43
C THR A 235 -7.37 14.73 -7.91
N GLU A 236 -8.57 14.92 -7.36
CA GLU A 236 -9.77 14.27 -7.88
C GLU A 236 -10.38 15.11 -9.01
N LEU A 237 -10.31 14.56 -10.23
CA LEU A 237 -10.86 15.15 -11.44
C LEU A 237 -12.39 15.26 -11.37
N PRO A 238 -13.03 16.10 -12.19
CA PRO A 238 -14.49 16.27 -12.17
C PRO A 238 -15.30 14.98 -12.43
N ASP A 239 -14.70 14.01 -13.10
CA ASP A 239 -15.29 12.69 -13.40
C ASP A 239 -15.03 11.64 -12.30
N GLY A 240 -14.47 12.05 -11.15
CA GLY A 240 -14.17 11.19 -10.01
C GLY A 240 -12.88 10.38 -10.15
N ARG A 241 -12.12 10.54 -11.24
CA ARG A 241 -10.82 9.89 -11.38
C ARG A 241 -9.75 10.65 -10.60
N LEU A 242 -8.77 9.93 -10.07
CA LEU A 242 -7.60 10.53 -9.44
C LEU A 242 -6.49 10.76 -10.47
N HIS A 243 -5.89 11.95 -10.39
CA HIS A 243 -4.68 12.34 -11.10
C HIS A 243 -3.57 12.60 -10.08
N VAL A 244 -2.39 12.03 -10.32
CA VAL A 244 -1.25 12.09 -9.40
C VAL A 244 -0.03 12.61 -10.14
N THR A 245 0.66 13.57 -9.53
CA THR A 245 2.00 13.99 -9.96
C THR A 245 3.03 13.58 -8.92
N VAL A 246 4.21 13.18 -9.38
CA VAL A 246 5.26 12.65 -8.53
C VAL A 246 6.62 13.10 -9.01
N ARG A 247 7.44 13.63 -8.10
CA ARG A 247 8.84 13.91 -8.38
C ARG A 247 9.68 12.62 -8.33
N GLU A 248 10.69 12.51 -9.16
CA GLU A 248 11.73 11.50 -9.01
C GLU A 248 12.52 11.75 -7.71
N TRP A 249 12.87 10.71 -6.97
CA TRP A 249 13.43 10.88 -5.63
C TRP A 249 14.79 11.61 -5.64
N ASN A 250 15.61 11.38 -6.66
CA ASN A 250 16.99 11.90 -6.77
C ASN A 250 17.19 12.93 -7.88
N ARG A 251 16.14 13.32 -8.61
CA ARG A 251 16.22 14.24 -9.74
C ARG A 251 15.06 15.21 -9.73
N ASP A 252 15.28 16.40 -10.27
CA ASP A 252 14.19 17.36 -10.49
C ASP A 252 13.47 17.03 -11.80
N ARG A 253 12.78 15.90 -11.79
CA ARG A 253 12.03 15.35 -12.91
C ARG A 253 10.71 14.82 -12.40
N TYR A 254 9.63 15.06 -13.13
CA TYR A 254 8.28 14.80 -12.66
C TYR A 254 7.56 13.81 -13.57
N TRP A 255 6.71 13.00 -12.97
CA TRP A 255 5.92 11.98 -13.62
C TRP A 255 4.46 12.13 -13.22
N GLN A 256 3.55 11.84 -14.14
CA GLN A 256 2.12 11.80 -13.87
C GLN A 256 1.51 10.43 -14.15
N ASN A 257 0.41 10.14 -13.47
CA ASN A 257 -0.48 9.03 -13.80
C ASN A 257 -1.92 9.41 -13.44
N THR A 258 -2.88 8.91 -14.21
CA THR A 258 -4.30 9.12 -13.98
C THR A 258 -5.01 7.77 -13.97
N GLN A 259 -6.00 7.62 -13.09
CA GLN A 259 -6.90 6.48 -13.15
C GLN A 259 -7.57 6.39 -14.54
N LEU A 260 -7.84 5.17 -15.00
CA LEU A 260 -8.56 4.90 -16.25
C LEU A 260 -10.08 5.00 -16.05
N ALA A 261 -10.55 4.64 -14.87
CA ALA A 261 -11.91 4.84 -14.39
C ALA A 261 -11.85 5.21 -12.91
N ALA A 262 -12.84 5.94 -12.40
CA ALA A 262 -12.90 6.28 -10.99
C ALA A 262 -12.76 4.98 -10.19
N HIS A 263 -11.92 5.01 -9.15
CA HIS A 263 -11.73 3.85 -8.28
C HIS A 263 -11.17 2.59 -8.96
N GLY A 264 -10.72 2.69 -10.22
CA GLY A 264 -10.28 1.59 -11.06
C GLY A 264 -8.77 1.47 -11.20
N THR A 265 -8.34 0.83 -12.27
CA THR A 265 -6.92 0.68 -12.60
C THR A 265 -6.30 2.01 -13.05
N TRP A 266 -4.97 2.07 -12.97
CA TRP A 266 -4.17 3.23 -13.35
C TRP A 266 -3.68 3.13 -14.79
N GLY A 267 -3.51 4.30 -15.43
CA GLY A 267 -2.90 4.43 -16.74
C GLY A 267 -1.39 4.20 -16.73
N ALA A 268 -0.74 4.55 -17.84
CA ALA A 268 0.71 4.56 -17.93
C ALA A 268 1.30 5.80 -17.23
N TRP A 269 2.51 5.65 -16.70
CA TRP A 269 3.28 6.79 -16.22
C TRP A 269 3.82 7.60 -17.40
N GLU A 270 3.63 8.91 -17.34
CA GLU A 270 4.08 9.85 -18.36
C GLU A 270 5.04 10.87 -17.75
N LEU A 271 6.09 11.21 -18.50
CA LEU A 271 7.07 12.21 -18.08
C LEU A 271 6.50 13.62 -18.28
N CYS A 272 6.66 14.48 -17.27
CA CYS A 272 6.28 15.89 -17.33
C CYS A 272 7.49 16.82 -17.25
N GLY A 273 7.35 18.02 -17.82
CA GLY A 273 8.40 19.04 -17.80
C GLY A 273 8.58 19.74 -16.45
N ASN A 274 7.55 19.80 -15.59
CA ASN A 274 7.57 20.52 -14.32
C ASN A 274 6.66 19.85 -13.26
N ALA A 275 6.67 20.40 -12.04
CA ALA A 275 5.92 19.90 -10.90
C ALA A 275 4.39 19.94 -11.04
N GLN A 276 3.86 20.76 -11.95
CA GLN A 276 2.43 20.89 -12.18
C GLN A 276 1.93 20.02 -13.32
N CYS A 277 2.84 19.40 -14.09
CA CYS A 277 2.50 18.64 -15.30
C CYS A 277 1.59 19.42 -16.27
N THR A 278 1.76 20.74 -16.32
CA THR A 278 1.12 21.66 -17.28
C THR A 278 2.08 22.05 -18.39
#